data_AF-A0A661YNV6-F1
#
_entry.id   AF-A0A661YNV6-F1
#
_cell.length_a   1.000
_cell.length_b   1.000
_cell.length_c   1.000
_cell.angle_alpha   90.00
_cell.angle_beta   90.00
_cell.angle_gamma   90.00
#
_symmetry.space_group_name_H-M   'P 1'
#
loop_
_entity.id
_entity.type
_entity.pdbx_description
1 polymer ?
#
loop_
_entity_poly.entity_id
_entity_poly.type
_entity_poly.pdbx_seq_one_letter_code
_entity_poly.pdbx_strand_id
1 'polypeptide(L)'
;MIDKHLAIIIFALLLFGCNRHEPEPSFCNVEDPVNDLGWLNELIQEAPITKVDKCKFKEEEGFFIVYCVGDTFSYAQFLNCSGEFICQFSDGFIGVTCPDFWDHVTDRELLWETE
;
A
#
# COMPACT_ATOMS: atom_id res chain seq x y z
N MET A 1 46.36 -26.83 -25.59
CA MET A 1 45.73 -26.29 -26.82
C MET A 1 44.23 -26.48 -26.64
N ILE A 2 43.52 -25.45 -26.18
CA ILE A 2 42.08 -25.54 -25.95
C ILE A 2 41.44 -25.64 -27.33
N ASP A 3 40.72 -26.74 -27.58
CA ASP A 3 40.07 -26.99 -28.85
C ASP A 3 39.03 -25.89 -29.11
N LYS A 4 39.02 -25.33 -30.33
CA LYS A 4 38.13 -24.21 -30.69
C LYS A 4 36.65 -24.56 -30.49
N HIS A 5 36.31 -25.85 -30.54
CA HIS A 5 34.97 -26.34 -30.27
C HIS A 5 34.59 -26.30 -28.77
N LEU A 6 35.55 -26.47 -27.86
CA LEU A 6 35.32 -26.40 -26.41
C LEU A 6 35.01 -24.97 -25.96
N ALA A 7 35.65 -23.97 -26.59
CA ALA A 7 35.42 -22.56 -26.31
C ALA A 7 34.00 -22.11 -26.66
N ILE A 8 33.40 -22.66 -27.72
CA ILE A 8 32.05 -22.32 -28.18
C ILE A 8 30.98 -22.87 -27.22
N ILE A 9 31.19 -24.08 -26.68
CA ILE A 9 30.27 -24.71 -25.73
C ILE A 9 30.25 -23.96 -24.40
N ILE A 10 31.41 -23.49 -23.93
CA ILE A 10 31.52 -22.68 -22.71
C ILE A 10 30.82 -21.31 -22.87
N PHE A 11 30.89 -20.71 -24.07
CA PHE A 11 30.22 -19.44 -24.34
C PHE A 11 28.69 -19.56 -24.43
N ALA A 12 28.19 -20.69 -24.96
CA ALA A 12 26.75 -20.94 -25.07
C ALA A 12 26.07 -21.18 -23.70
N LEU A 13 26.78 -21.72 -22.72
CA LEU A 13 26.26 -21.97 -21.37
C LEU A 13 26.08 -20.69 -20.53
N LEU A 14 26.72 -19.59 -20.92
CA LEU A 14 26.61 -18.30 -20.20
C LEU A 14 25.34 -17.50 -20.57
N LEU A 15 24.62 -17.89 -21.62
CA LEU A 15 23.41 -17.19 -22.08
C LEU A 15 22.11 -17.70 -21.45
N PHE A 16 22.16 -18.77 -20.65
CA PHE A 16 21.02 -19.29 -19.87
C PHE A 16 20.99 -18.72 -18.43
N GLY A 17 21.45 -17.47 -18.24
CA GLY A 17 21.23 -16.75 -17.00
C GLY A 17 19.75 -16.46 -16.83
N CYS A 18 19.11 -17.09 -15.83
CA CYS A 18 17.71 -16.88 -15.48
C CYS A 18 17.35 -15.40 -15.41
N ASN A 19 16.39 -14.96 -16.22
CA ASN A 19 15.55 -13.81 -15.87
C ASN A 19 14.74 -14.21 -14.64
N ARG A 20 15.27 -13.93 -13.45
CA ARG A 20 14.45 -13.95 -12.23
C ARG A 20 13.47 -12.79 -12.38
N HIS A 21 12.24 -13.13 -12.76
CA HIS A 21 11.11 -12.23 -12.58
C HIS A 21 10.93 -12.15 -11.06
N GLU A 22 11.58 -11.19 -10.43
CA GLU A 22 11.27 -10.89 -9.04
C GLU A 22 9.82 -10.38 -9.06
N PRO A 23 8.91 -11.00 -8.28
CA PRO A 23 7.57 -10.46 -8.16
C PRO A 23 7.70 -9.02 -7.70
N GLU A 24 6.99 -8.11 -8.36
CA GLU A 24 6.89 -6.72 -7.90
C GLU A 24 6.48 -6.74 -6.42
N PRO A 25 7.10 -5.89 -5.58
CA PRO A 25 6.75 -5.84 -4.18
C PRO A 25 5.26 -5.50 -4.05
N SER A 26 4.50 -6.38 -3.41
CA SER A 26 3.09 -6.16 -3.19
C SER A 26 2.88 -5.10 -2.10
N PHE A 27 1.84 -4.29 -2.25
CA PHE A 27 1.50 -3.24 -1.29
C PHE A 27 1.26 -3.84 0.10
N CYS A 28 1.95 -3.33 1.13
CA CYS A 28 1.97 -3.89 2.47
C CYS A 28 2.38 -5.38 2.55
N ASN A 29 3.12 -5.89 1.55
CA ASN A 29 3.51 -7.29 1.41
C ASN A 29 2.34 -8.29 1.42
N VAL A 30 1.16 -7.88 0.95
CA VAL A 30 -0.05 -8.70 0.83
C VAL A 30 -0.67 -8.57 -0.55
N GLU A 31 -1.44 -9.57 -1.01
CA GLU A 31 -2.06 -9.52 -2.34
C GLU A 31 -3.39 -8.77 -2.30
N ASP A 32 -4.19 -9.02 -1.26
CA ASP A 32 -5.49 -8.39 -1.06
C ASP A 32 -5.54 -7.77 0.34
N PRO A 33 -5.19 -6.48 0.49
CA PRO A 33 -5.14 -5.83 1.80
C PRO A 33 -6.45 -5.91 2.60
N VAL A 34 -7.61 -5.89 1.94
CA VAL A 34 -8.92 -5.89 2.62
C VAL A 34 -9.20 -7.25 3.26
N ASN A 35 -8.72 -8.34 2.66
CA ASN A 35 -8.96 -9.70 3.14
C ASN A 35 -7.76 -10.28 3.93
N ASP A 36 -6.55 -9.87 3.61
CA ASP A 36 -5.31 -10.41 4.21
C ASP A 36 -4.89 -9.67 5.49
N LEU A 37 -5.22 -8.39 5.63
CA LEU A 37 -4.96 -7.61 6.84
C LEU A 37 -6.15 -7.68 7.78
N GLY A 38 -6.07 -8.57 8.78
CA GLY A 38 -7.15 -8.79 9.74
C GLY A 38 -7.66 -7.50 10.40
N TRP A 39 -6.75 -6.59 10.79
CA TRP A 39 -7.13 -5.31 11.40
C TRP A 39 -7.94 -4.42 10.45
N LEU A 40 -7.63 -4.43 9.15
CA LEU A 40 -8.33 -3.60 8.16
C LEU A 40 -9.70 -4.19 7.88
N ASN A 41 -9.78 -5.52 7.77
CA ASN A 41 -11.03 -6.24 7.61
C ASN A 41 -12.00 -5.99 8.78
N GLU A 42 -11.50 -6.14 10.02
CA GLU A 42 -12.25 -5.87 11.24
C GLU A 42 -12.73 -4.41 11.27
N LEU A 43 -11.84 -3.48 10.96
CA LEU A 43 -12.17 -2.05 10.96
C LEU A 43 -13.28 -1.71 9.94
N ILE A 44 -13.24 -2.30 8.73
CA ILE A 44 -14.30 -2.14 7.71
C ILE A 44 -15.64 -2.69 8.20
N GLN A 45 -15.64 -3.79 8.95
CA GLN A 45 -16.86 -4.44 9.44
C GLN A 45 -17.46 -3.77 10.68
N GLU A 46 -16.62 -3.21 11.56
CA GLU A 46 -17.04 -2.76 12.89
C GLU A 46 -17.10 -1.24 13.04
N ALA A 47 -16.32 -0.48 12.25
CA ALA A 47 -16.31 0.96 12.32
C ALA A 47 -17.20 1.58 11.23
N PRO A 48 -17.73 2.80 11.44
CA PRO A 48 -18.54 3.48 10.43
C PRO A 48 -17.64 4.12 9.36
N ILE A 49 -16.90 3.28 8.64
CA ILE A 49 -16.06 3.68 7.51
C ILE A 49 -16.94 3.88 6.28
N THR A 50 -16.63 4.93 5.54
CA THR A 50 -17.26 5.21 4.24
C THR A 50 -16.35 4.92 3.08
N LYS A 51 -15.03 5.00 3.28
CA LYS A 51 -14.04 4.80 2.24
C LYS A 51 -12.68 4.37 2.77
N VAL A 52 -12.00 3.50 2.03
CA VAL A 52 -10.60 3.10 2.22
C VAL A 52 -9.87 3.22 0.89
N ASP A 53 -8.83 4.06 0.85
CA ASP A 53 -7.88 4.10 -0.26
C ASP A 53 -6.53 3.55 0.22
N LYS A 54 -5.83 2.74 -0.60
CA LYS A 54 -4.39 2.55 -0.43
C LYS A 54 -3.65 3.71 -1.07
N CYS A 55 -2.54 4.13 -0.48
CA CYS A 55 -1.67 5.17 -1.03
C CYS A 55 -0.28 5.13 -0.38
N LYS A 56 0.63 5.94 -0.91
CA LYS A 56 1.91 6.23 -0.28
C LYS A 56 1.95 7.67 0.19
N PHE A 57 2.48 7.90 1.39
CA PHE A 57 2.78 9.23 1.91
C PHE A 57 4.23 9.27 2.36
N LYS A 58 5.06 10.08 1.69
CA LYS A 58 6.51 10.15 1.95
C LYS A 58 7.20 8.77 1.91
N GLU A 59 6.91 7.99 0.87
CA GLU A 59 7.39 6.61 0.66
C GLU A 59 6.84 5.57 1.65
N GLU A 60 6.03 5.95 2.64
CA GLU A 60 5.34 5.01 3.54
C GLU A 60 4.05 4.52 2.89
N GLU A 61 3.89 3.21 2.74
CA GLU A 61 2.63 2.59 2.32
C GLU A 61 1.62 2.58 3.47
N GLY A 62 0.38 2.97 3.15
CA GLY A 62 -0.69 2.95 4.13
C GLY A 62 -2.07 3.20 3.55
N PHE A 63 -3.02 3.30 4.46
CA PHE A 63 -4.45 3.38 4.15
C PHE A 63 -4.99 4.73 4.58
N PHE A 64 -5.54 5.46 3.62
CA PHE A 64 -6.34 6.65 3.89
C PHE A 64 -7.79 6.22 4.11
N ILE A 65 -8.24 6.31 5.36
CA ILE A 65 -9.52 5.78 5.82
C ILE A 65 -10.42 6.93 6.19
N VAL A 66 -11.61 6.99 5.61
CA VAL A 66 -12.63 8.02 5.87
C VAL A 66 -13.73 7.42 6.74
N TYR A 67 -13.92 8.01 7.91
CA TYR A 67 -14.95 7.66 8.88
C TYR A 67 -16.11 8.65 8.81
N CYS A 68 -17.30 8.15 9.09
CA CYS A 68 -18.52 8.92 9.26
C CYS A 68 -19.08 8.69 10.66
N VAL A 69 -18.97 9.69 11.53
CA VAL A 69 -19.51 9.63 12.89
C VAL A 69 -20.87 10.31 12.90
N GLY A 70 -21.92 9.52 12.65
CA GLY A 70 -23.29 10.02 12.52
C GLY A 70 -23.49 10.89 11.27
N ASP A 71 -24.58 11.66 11.20
CA ASP A 71 -25.01 12.32 9.95
C ASP A 71 -24.19 13.55 9.54
N THR A 72 -23.26 14.03 10.38
CA THR A 72 -22.70 15.39 10.22
C THR A 72 -21.20 15.50 10.46
N PHE A 73 -20.54 14.47 11.00
CA PHE A 73 -19.11 14.55 11.30
C PHE A 73 -18.36 13.50 10.52
N SER A 74 -17.51 13.94 9.60
CA SER A 74 -16.52 13.08 8.95
C SER A 74 -15.14 13.42 9.46
N TYR A 75 -14.31 12.40 9.61
CA TYR A 75 -12.88 12.56 9.79
C TYR A 75 -12.17 11.45 9.02
N ALA A 76 -10.91 11.66 8.68
CA ALA A 76 -10.09 10.67 8.04
C ALA A 76 -8.81 10.42 8.83
N GLN A 77 -8.22 9.25 8.63
CA GLN A 77 -6.91 8.90 9.15
C GLN A 77 -6.04 8.31 8.05
N PHE A 78 -4.73 8.46 8.19
CA PHE A 78 -3.75 7.68 7.47
C PHE A 78 -3.10 6.71 8.46
N LEU A 79 -3.25 5.41 8.21
CA LEU A 79 -2.67 4.34 9.01
C LEU A 79 -1.62 3.60 8.17
N ASN A 80 -0.51 3.17 8.77
CA ASN A 80 0.49 2.37 8.04
C ASN A 80 0.02 0.91 7.86
N CYS A 81 0.84 0.10 7.20
CA CYS A 81 0.55 -1.33 6.95
C CYS A 81 0.31 -2.17 8.22
N SER A 82 0.79 -1.72 9.38
CA SER A 82 0.59 -2.39 10.68
C SER A 82 -0.67 -1.90 11.42
N GLY A 83 -1.45 -1.00 10.81
CA GLY A 83 -2.61 -0.37 11.44
C GLY A 83 -2.24 0.72 12.45
N GLU A 84 -0.99 1.17 12.46
CA GLU A 84 -0.55 2.24 13.36
C GLU A 84 -0.94 3.61 12.82
N PHE A 85 -1.38 4.48 13.72
CA PHE A 85 -1.79 5.85 13.40
C PHE A 85 -0.60 6.72 12.97
N ILE A 86 -0.73 7.38 11.80
CA ILE A 86 0.25 8.34 11.29
C ILE A 86 -0.37 9.74 11.18
N CYS A 87 -1.52 9.88 10.51
CA CYS A 87 -2.16 11.17 10.29
C CYS A 87 -3.65 11.16 10.67
N GLN A 88 -4.14 12.30 11.16
CA GLN A 88 -5.57 12.59 11.33
C GLN A 88 -5.95 13.82 10.52
N PHE A 89 -7.17 13.79 9.98
CA PHE A 89 -7.81 14.87 9.26
C PHE A 89 -9.23 15.02 9.80
N SER A 90 -9.50 16.05 10.57
CA SER A 90 -10.88 16.35 10.98
C SER A 90 -11.17 17.83 10.84
N ASP A 91 -12.39 18.15 10.43
CA ASP A 91 -12.91 19.50 10.50
C ASP A 91 -13.31 19.79 11.96
N GLY A 92 -12.46 20.51 12.70
CA GLY A 92 -12.77 20.90 14.08
C GLY A 92 -11.55 21.01 15.00
N PHE A 93 -11.79 20.80 16.29
CA PHE A 93 -10.83 21.09 17.37
C PHE A 93 -9.55 20.24 17.33
N ILE A 94 -9.61 19.04 16.72
CA ILE A 94 -8.46 18.13 16.63
C ILE A 94 -7.53 18.48 15.45
N GLY A 95 -8.06 19.12 14.41
CA GLY A 95 -7.28 19.64 13.28
C GLY A 95 -6.67 18.56 12.38
N VAL A 96 -5.58 18.94 11.71
CA VAL A 96 -4.82 18.09 10.77
C VAL A 96 -3.41 17.87 11.34
N THR A 97 -2.98 16.61 11.51
CA THR A 97 -1.64 16.29 12.04
C THR A 97 -0.56 16.21 10.96
N CYS A 98 -0.96 16.03 9.70
CA CYS A 98 -0.08 16.00 8.53
C CYS A 98 -0.53 17.06 7.51
N PRO A 99 -0.17 18.34 7.71
CA PRO A 99 -0.65 19.43 6.87
C PRO A 99 -0.16 19.35 5.41
N ASP A 100 0.94 18.63 5.17
CA ASP A 100 1.55 18.40 3.86
C ASP A 100 1.13 17.07 3.22
N PHE A 101 0.13 16.37 3.77
CA PHE A 101 -0.32 15.08 3.27
C PHE A 101 -0.69 15.13 1.79
N TRP A 102 -1.49 16.13 1.40
CA TRP A 102 -1.97 16.25 0.02
C TRP A 102 -0.88 16.62 -0.99
N ASP A 103 0.23 17.20 -0.53
CA ASP A 103 1.36 17.57 -1.40
C ASP A 103 2.29 16.37 -1.67
N HIS A 104 2.22 15.33 -0.84
CA HIS A 104 3.15 14.20 -0.85
C HIS A 104 2.48 12.83 -0.99
N VAL A 105 1.14 12.78 -1.10
CA VAL A 105 0.42 11.53 -1.33
C VAL A 105 0.55 11.10 -2.80
N THR A 106 0.92 9.84 -3.01
CA THR A 106 1.06 9.23 -4.34
C THR A 106 0.39 7.86 -4.39
N ASP A 107 0.30 7.28 -5.59
CA ASP A 107 -0.19 5.91 -5.83
C ASP A 107 -1.53 5.60 -5.16
N ARG A 108 -2.43 6.59 -5.13
CA ARG A 108 -3.74 6.48 -4.48
C ARG A 108 -4.68 5.63 -5.32
N GLU A 109 -5.24 4.60 -4.72
CA GLU A 109 -6.20 3.68 -5.34
C GLU A 109 -7.31 3.33 -4.34
N LEU A 110 -8.55 3.38 -4.79
CA LEU A 110 -9.71 2.98 -3.99
C LEU A 110 -9.69 1.46 -3.77
N LEU A 111 -9.76 1.04 -2.51
CA LEU A 111 -9.88 -0.38 -2.15
C LEU A 111 -11.30 -0.77 -1.76
N TRP A 112 -12.00 0.11 -1.07
CA TRP A 112 -13.34 -0.16 -0.54
C TRP A 112 -14.11 1.13 -0.31
N GLU A 113 -15.42 1.10 -0.57
CA GLU A 113 -16.35 2.16 -0.21
C GLU A 113 -17.70 1.56 0.19
N THR A 114 -18.43 2.28 1.05
CA THR A 114 -19.81 1.90 1.41
C THR A 114 -20.74 2.27 0.26
N GLU A 115 -21.69 1.38 -0.08
CA GLU A 115 -22.70 1.60 -1.14
C GLU A 115 -23.76 2.65 -0.75
#